data_AF-A0A3A0UJN2-F1
#
_entry.id   AF-A0A3A0UJN2-F1
#
_cell.length_a   1.000
_cell.length_b   1.000
_cell.length_c   1.000
_cell.angle_alpha   90.00
_cell.angle_beta   90.00
_cell.angle_gamma   90.00
#
_symmetry.space_group_name_H-M   'P 1'
#
loop_
_entity.id
_entity.type
_entity.pdbx_description
1 polymer ?
#
loop_
_entity_poly.entity_id
_entity_poly.type
_entity_poly.pdbx_seq_one_letter_code
_entity_poly.pdbx_strand_id
1 'polypeptide(L)'
;IAGEYAVTEPGYKSVLIAVDRFVTASIEDSNAPQGTIHSKTLHHDPVTFQRREDQIVVSDVHAAKQLKYVITAIEVFEQYVRSNHISLKHFNLTIDSNLDDANGHKYGLGSSAAVLVSVVKVLNEFYETHLSNLYIYKLAVIANMKLQ
;
A
#
# COMPACT_ATOMS: atom_id res chain seq x y z
N ILE A 1 13.22 -4.29 -18.28
CA ILE A 1 14.48 -4.33 -19.06
C ILE A 1 14.44 -5.46 -20.09
N ALA A 2 14.03 -6.67 -19.71
CA ALA A 2 13.77 -7.76 -20.65
C ALA A 2 12.77 -8.77 -20.08
N GLY A 3 12.07 -9.50 -20.95
CA GLY A 3 11.12 -10.56 -20.57
C GLY A 3 9.69 -10.06 -20.28
N GLU A 4 9.35 -8.86 -20.74
CA GLU A 4 7.97 -8.36 -20.68
C GLU A 4 7.02 -9.31 -21.45
N TYR A 5 5.77 -9.39 -21.00
CA TYR A 5 4.75 -10.37 -21.43
C TYR A 5 5.04 -11.82 -21.07
N ALA A 6 6.21 -12.37 -21.42
CA ALA A 6 6.52 -13.77 -21.10
C ALA A 6 6.46 -14.05 -19.59
N VAL A 7 6.85 -13.08 -18.76
CA VAL A 7 6.82 -13.19 -17.30
C VAL A 7 5.43 -13.38 -16.69
N THR A 8 4.34 -13.18 -17.44
CA THR A 8 3.00 -13.47 -16.92
C THR A 8 2.71 -14.97 -16.84
N GLU A 9 3.47 -15.78 -17.58
CA GLU A 9 3.35 -17.22 -17.57
C GLU A 9 4.18 -17.85 -16.42
N PRO A 10 3.62 -18.79 -15.66
CA PRO A 10 4.36 -19.47 -14.59
C PRO A 10 5.67 -20.08 -15.07
N GLY A 11 6.77 -19.78 -14.36
CA GLY A 11 8.10 -20.32 -14.63
C GLY A 11 8.97 -19.49 -15.59
N TYR A 12 8.39 -18.49 -16.27
CA TYR A 12 9.15 -17.56 -17.09
C TYR A 12 9.76 -16.43 -16.25
N LYS A 13 10.94 -15.95 -16.65
CA LYS A 13 11.76 -14.99 -15.90
C LYS A 13 11.78 -13.63 -16.59
N SER A 14 11.92 -12.56 -15.82
CA SER A 14 12.19 -11.21 -16.32
C SER A 14 13.42 -10.59 -15.65
N VAL A 15 13.94 -9.54 -16.27
CA VAL A 15 14.98 -8.69 -15.70
C VAL A 15 14.41 -7.30 -15.43
N LEU A 16 14.51 -6.90 -14.17
CA LEU A 16 14.00 -5.65 -13.62
C LEU A 16 15.16 -4.84 -13.03
N ILE A 17 15.02 -3.52 -13.03
CA ILE A 17 15.93 -2.60 -12.34
C ILE A 17 15.10 -1.62 -11.53
N ALA A 18 15.54 -1.31 -10.31
CA ALA A 18 14.99 -0.21 -9.53
C ALA A 18 15.60 1.12 -9.99
N VAL A 19 14.81 2.18 -9.97
CA VAL A 19 15.26 3.54 -10.30
C VAL A 19 15.28 4.42 -9.06
N ASP A 20 16.04 5.51 -9.10
CA ASP A 20 16.18 6.46 -7.98
C ASP A 20 14.96 7.39 -7.86
N ARG A 21 13.78 6.78 -7.67
CA ARG A 21 12.51 7.45 -7.40
C ARG A 21 11.69 6.59 -6.46
N PHE A 22 11.05 7.23 -5.48
CA PHE A 22 10.49 6.53 -4.33
C PHE A 22 9.00 6.82 -4.12
N VAL A 23 8.34 5.86 -3.48
CA VAL A 23 7.08 6.07 -2.76
C VAL A 23 7.38 5.84 -1.29
N THR A 24 7.16 6.86 -0.47
CA THR A 24 7.41 6.82 0.96
C THR A 24 6.08 6.75 1.68
N ALA A 25 5.95 5.79 2.60
CA ALA A 25 4.81 5.71 3.50
C ALA A 25 5.33 5.89 4.93
N SER A 26 4.62 6.69 5.72
CA SER A 26 4.91 6.92 7.14
C SER A 26 3.63 6.73 7.94
N ILE A 27 3.77 6.20 9.15
CA ILE A 27 2.64 5.86 10.01
C ILE A 27 2.88 6.40 11.41
N GLU A 28 1.85 6.98 11.99
CA GLU A 28 1.85 7.48 13.36
C GLU A 28 0.75 6.80 14.16
N ASP A 29 1.08 6.39 15.39
CA ASP A 29 0.11 5.84 16.32
C ASP A 29 -0.95 6.90 16.65
N SER A 30 -2.18 6.47 16.82
CA SER A 30 -3.31 7.35 17.10
C SER A 30 -4.15 6.77 18.23
N ASN A 31 -4.54 7.62 19.18
CA ASN A 31 -5.50 7.24 20.22
C ASN A 31 -6.96 7.47 19.78
N ALA A 32 -7.18 8.03 18.59
CA ALA A 32 -8.52 8.26 18.08
C ALA A 32 -9.13 6.95 17.55
N PRO A 33 -10.46 6.76 17.70
CA PRO A 33 -11.14 5.57 17.18
C PRO A 33 -11.17 5.51 15.64
N GLN A 34 -10.93 6.63 14.97
CA GLN A 34 -10.82 6.75 13.52
C GLN A 34 -9.37 7.03 13.13
N GLY A 35 -8.91 6.39 12.06
CA GLY A 35 -7.61 6.66 11.45
C GLY A 35 -7.74 7.64 10.28
N THR A 36 -6.61 8.13 9.80
CA THR A 36 -6.55 8.94 8.58
C THR A 36 -5.61 8.33 7.53
N ILE A 37 -5.90 8.60 6.26
CA ILE A 37 -5.02 8.34 5.14
C ILE A 37 -4.80 9.67 4.41
N HIS A 38 -3.55 10.08 4.27
CA HIS A 38 -3.17 11.28 3.52
C HIS A 38 -2.24 10.89 2.38
N SER A 39 -2.66 11.14 1.14
CA SER A 39 -1.79 11.03 -0.03
C SER A 39 -1.48 12.42 -0.53
N LYS A 40 -0.27 12.91 -0.29
CA LYS A 40 0.12 14.30 -0.60
C LYS A 40 -0.02 14.66 -2.08
N THR A 41 0.04 13.66 -2.96
CA THR A 41 -0.10 13.83 -4.41
C THR A 41 -1.54 13.76 -4.92
N LEU A 42 -2.47 13.20 -4.14
CA LEU A 42 -3.85 12.97 -4.57
C LEU A 42 -4.84 13.92 -3.88
N HIS A 43 -4.56 14.27 -2.62
CA HIS A 43 -5.46 15.05 -1.78
C HIS A 43 -4.69 16.14 -1.05
N HIS A 44 -5.30 17.33 -0.96
CA HIS A 44 -4.78 18.41 -0.14
C HIS A 44 -4.85 18.03 1.35
N ASP A 45 -6.02 17.54 1.78
CA ASP A 45 -6.31 17.20 3.16
C ASP A 45 -6.37 15.67 3.40
N PRO A 46 -6.04 15.19 4.61
CA PRO A 46 -6.23 13.79 4.99
C PRO A 46 -7.71 13.38 4.94
N VAL A 47 -7.98 12.14 4.52
CA VAL A 47 -9.30 11.54 4.62
C VAL A 47 -9.37 10.57 5.79
N THR A 48 -10.52 10.54 6.48
CA THR A 48 -10.74 9.61 7.58
C THR A 48 -11.15 8.23 7.07
N PHE A 49 -10.79 7.20 7.81
CA PHE A 49 -11.28 5.84 7.58
C PHE A 49 -11.71 5.17 8.88
N GLN A 50 -12.60 4.20 8.75
CA GLN A 50 -13.06 3.35 9.83
C GLN A 50 -13.02 1.89 9.40
N ARG A 51 -12.80 1.01 10.38
CA ARG A 51 -12.89 -0.44 10.17
C ARG A 51 -14.34 -0.87 10.31
N ARG A 52 -14.85 -1.58 9.31
CA ARG A 52 -16.13 -2.29 9.39
C ARG A 52 -15.87 -3.75 9.03
N GLU A 53 -15.92 -4.62 10.04
CA GLU A 53 -15.55 -6.03 9.90
C GLU A 53 -14.11 -6.19 9.35
N ASP A 54 -13.98 -6.70 8.13
CA ASP A 54 -12.70 -6.91 7.43
C ASP A 54 -12.42 -5.84 6.36
N GLN A 55 -13.19 -4.75 6.33
CA GLN A 55 -13.07 -3.69 5.33
C GLN A 55 -12.66 -2.34 5.93
N ILE A 56 -11.90 -1.59 5.15
CA ILE A 56 -11.57 -0.18 5.43
C ILE A 56 -12.55 0.70 4.66
N VAL A 57 -13.39 1.41 5.40
CA VAL A 57 -14.39 2.34 4.85
C VAL A 57 -13.86 3.77 4.98
N VAL A 58 -13.54 4.38 3.85
CA VAL A 58 -13.10 5.79 3.76
C VAL A 58 -14.32 6.70 3.70
N SER A 59 -14.25 7.86 4.36
CA SER A 59 -15.37 8.81 4.46
C SER A 59 -15.75 9.48 3.14
N ASP A 60 -14.79 9.65 2.23
CA ASP A 60 -15.01 10.19 0.89
C ASP A 60 -14.93 9.08 -0.18
N VAL A 61 -16.00 8.92 -0.97
CA VAL A 61 -16.13 7.90 -2.02
C VAL A 61 -15.18 8.13 -3.20
N HIS A 62 -14.91 9.37 -3.58
CA HIS A 62 -13.95 9.70 -4.64
C HIS A 62 -12.53 9.40 -4.17
N ALA A 63 -12.20 9.76 -2.93
CA ALA A 63 -10.91 9.42 -2.32
C ALA A 63 -10.74 7.90 -2.20
N ALA A 64 -11.78 7.17 -1.81
CA ALA A 64 -11.74 5.70 -1.72
C ALA A 64 -11.30 5.06 -3.05
N LYS A 65 -11.81 5.56 -4.18
CA LYS A 65 -11.43 5.05 -5.52
C LYS A 65 -9.96 5.32 -5.84
N GLN A 66 -9.44 6.49 -5.46
CA GLN A 66 -8.05 6.86 -5.71
C GLN A 66 -7.08 6.10 -4.78
N LEU A 67 -7.51 5.82 -3.55
CA LEU A 67 -6.74 5.13 -2.51
C LEU A 67 -6.88 3.60 -2.54
N LYS A 68 -7.50 3.02 -3.58
CA LYS A 68 -7.80 1.57 -3.63
C LYS A 68 -6.60 0.66 -3.32
N TYR A 69 -5.40 1.01 -3.81
CA TYR A 69 -4.18 0.24 -3.53
C TYR A 69 -3.79 0.32 -2.05
N VAL A 70 -3.90 1.50 -1.44
CA VAL A 70 -3.60 1.73 -0.02
C VAL A 70 -4.56 0.95 0.85
N ILE A 71 -5.86 1.09 0.56
CA ILE A 71 -6.95 0.42 1.27
C ILE A 71 -6.76 -1.10 1.23
N THR A 72 -6.59 -1.68 0.05
CA THR A 72 -6.43 -3.13 -0.08
C THR A 72 -5.15 -3.65 0.56
N ALA A 73 -4.04 -2.88 0.55
CA ALA A 73 -2.82 -3.26 1.27
C ALA A 73 -3.05 -3.27 2.79
N ILE A 74 -3.74 -2.28 3.35
CA ILE A 74 -4.11 -2.25 4.77
C ILE A 74 -4.97 -3.48 5.10
N GLU A 75 -6.03 -3.74 4.33
CA GLU A 75 -6.95 -4.86 4.58
C GLU A 75 -6.22 -6.22 4.56
N VAL A 76 -5.36 -6.46 3.56
CA VAL A 76 -4.58 -7.70 3.47
C VAL A 76 -3.60 -7.82 4.63
N PHE A 77 -2.93 -6.73 5.01
CA PHE A 77 -2.00 -6.76 6.12
C PHE A 77 -2.73 -6.98 7.46
N GLU A 78 -3.88 -6.33 7.68
CA GLU A 78 -4.68 -6.51 8.89
C GLU A 78 -5.24 -7.93 9.00
N GLN A 79 -5.60 -8.57 7.88
CA GLN A 79 -5.96 -10.00 7.87
C GLN A 79 -4.78 -10.87 8.36
N TYR A 80 -3.56 -10.58 7.92
CA TYR A 80 -2.36 -11.24 8.42
C TYR A 80 -2.16 -10.99 9.92
N VAL A 81 -2.25 -9.74 10.40
CA VAL A 81 -2.11 -9.38 11.82
C VAL A 81 -3.13 -10.13 12.69
N ARG A 82 -4.41 -10.14 12.29
CA ARG A 82 -5.47 -10.89 13.00
C ARG A 82 -5.20 -12.39 13.03
N SER A 83 -4.71 -12.96 11.93
CA SER A 83 -4.38 -14.40 11.85
C SER A 83 -3.24 -14.81 12.79
N ASN A 84 -2.38 -13.86 13.18
CA ASN A 84 -1.34 -14.04 14.19
C ASN A 84 -1.80 -13.65 15.61
N HIS A 85 -3.10 -13.42 15.80
CA HIS A 85 -3.71 -13.02 17.08
C HIS A 85 -3.17 -11.71 17.67
N ILE A 86 -2.70 -10.82 16.81
CA ILE A 86 -2.24 -9.48 17.21
C ILE A 86 -3.44 -8.52 17.16
N SER A 87 -3.61 -7.69 18.19
CA SER A 87 -4.67 -6.68 18.24
C SER A 87 -4.37 -5.52 17.27
N LEU A 88 -5.40 -5.10 16.53
CA LEU A 88 -5.29 -3.95 15.63
C LEU A 88 -5.08 -2.65 16.42
N LYS A 89 -4.14 -1.84 15.96
CA LYS A 89 -3.86 -0.49 16.48
C LYS A 89 -4.54 0.56 15.60
N HIS A 90 -4.80 1.74 16.15
CA HIS A 90 -5.29 2.88 15.36
C HIS A 90 -4.08 3.69 14.89
N PHE A 91 -4.18 4.25 13.69
CA PHE A 91 -3.04 4.95 13.09
C PHE A 91 -3.48 6.01 12.09
N ASN A 92 -2.56 6.93 11.82
CA ASN A 92 -2.62 7.86 10.70
C ASN A 92 -1.53 7.48 9.70
N LEU A 93 -1.91 7.30 8.44
CA LEU A 93 -1.01 6.90 7.37
C LEU A 93 -0.82 8.06 6.40
N THR A 94 0.43 8.42 6.13
CA THR A 94 0.80 9.41 5.11
C THR A 94 1.59 8.75 4.00
N ILE A 95 1.29 9.12 2.75
CA ILE A 95 1.94 8.63 1.54
C ILE A 95 2.43 9.81 0.72
N ASP A 96 3.70 9.72 0.32
CA ASP A 96 4.39 10.67 -0.53
C ASP A 96 4.97 9.92 -1.74
N SER A 97 4.84 10.49 -2.94
CA SER A 97 5.21 9.81 -4.19
C SER A 97 5.96 10.75 -5.13
N ASN A 98 7.14 10.30 -5.55
CA ASN A 98 7.98 11.00 -6.54
C ASN A 98 7.98 10.27 -7.90
N LEU A 99 6.95 9.45 -8.16
CA LEU A 99 6.80 8.63 -9.37
C LEU A 99 5.94 9.26 -10.47
N ASP A 100 5.53 10.51 -10.29
CA ASP A 100 4.80 11.31 -11.28
C ASP A 100 5.67 12.50 -11.72
N ASP A 101 5.46 12.99 -12.94
CA ASP A 101 6.16 14.18 -13.45
C ASP A 101 5.61 15.48 -12.84
N ALA A 102 6.29 16.60 -13.10
CA ALA A 102 5.88 17.92 -12.60
C ALA A 102 4.48 18.36 -13.07
N ASN A 103 3.92 17.70 -14.09
CA ASN A 103 2.58 17.93 -14.64
C ASN A 103 1.57 16.84 -14.20
N GLY A 104 1.96 15.92 -13.31
CA GLY A 104 1.12 14.84 -12.79
C GLY A 104 0.98 13.61 -13.70
N HIS A 105 1.76 13.49 -14.78
CA HIS A 105 1.76 12.27 -15.60
C HIS A 105 2.62 11.17 -14.96
N LYS A 106 2.07 9.96 -14.93
CA LYS A 106 2.76 8.78 -14.42
C LYS A 106 3.89 8.38 -15.35
N TYR A 107 5.09 8.15 -14.83
CA TYR A 107 6.23 7.68 -15.62
C TYR A 107 6.14 6.21 -16.06
N GLY A 108 5.07 5.48 -15.72
CA GLY A 108 4.96 4.04 -16.01
C GLY A 108 5.91 3.16 -15.18
N LEU A 109 6.49 3.70 -14.10
CA LEU A 109 7.50 3.02 -13.27
C LEU A 109 6.91 2.07 -12.22
N GLY A 110 5.66 1.64 -12.38
CA GLY A 110 5.00 0.73 -11.42
C GLY A 110 4.56 1.40 -10.11
N SER A 111 4.06 2.65 -10.17
CA SER A 111 3.56 3.41 -9.00
C SER A 111 2.59 2.60 -8.12
N SER A 112 1.68 1.83 -8.71
CA SER A 112 0.76 0.97 -7.96
C SER A 112 1.44 -0.11 -7.13
N ALA A 113 2.44 -0.81 -7.70
CA ALA A 113 3.19 -1.83 -6.97
C ALA A 113 4.06 -1.21 -5.87
N ALA A 114 4.66 -0.05 -6.14
CA ALA A 114 5.42 0.69 -5.15
C ALA A 114 4.56 1.10 -3.95
N VAL A 115 3.35 1.63 -4.18
CA VAL A 115 2.39 1.97 -3.10
C VAL A 115 2.06 0.74 -2.25
N LEU A 116 1.70 -0.39 -2.88
CA LEU A 116 1.38 -1.62 -2.14
C LEU A 116 2.54 -2.07 -1.23
N VAL A 117 3.75 -2.11 -1.78
CA VAL A 117 4.94 -2.52 -1.01
C VAL A 117 5.25 -1.52 0.10
N SER A 118 5.19 -0.21 -0.16
CA SER A 118 5.48 0.82 0.86
C SER A 118 4.49 0.77 2.03
N VAL A 119 3.20 0.56 1.76
CA VAL A 119 2.17 0.41 2.81
C VAL A 119 2.39 -0.86 3.63
N VAL A 120 2.67 -2.00 2.99
CA VAL A 120 2.97 -3.25 3.71
C VAL A 120 4.23 -3.11 4.56
N LYS A 121 5.27 -2.43 4.05
CA LYS A 121 6.52 -2.21 4.80
C LYS A 121 6.30 -1.36 6.04
N VAL A 122 5.61 -0.22 5.91
CA VAL A 122 5.40 0.67 7.06
C VAL A 122 4.50 0.03 8.12
N LEU A 123 3.51 -0.77 7.70
CA LEU A 123 2.69 -1.56 8.63
C LEU A 123 3.50 -2.66 9.32
N ASN A 124 4.40 -3.35 8.60
CA ASN A 124 5.31 -4.33 9.19
C ASN A 124 6.21 -3.71 10.26
N GLU A 125 6.69 -2.49 10.05
CA GLU A 125 7.47 -1.74 11.04
C GLU A 125 6.60 -1.33 12.24
N PHE A 126 5.41 -0.78 12.00
CA PHE A 126 4.49 -0.31 13.05
C PHE A 126 3.93 -1.43 13.95
N TYR A 127 3.70 -2.61 13.39
CA TYR A 127 3.28 -3.79 14.14
C TYR A 127 4.47 -4.62 14.64
N GLU A 128 5.71 -4.23 14.33
CA GLU A 128 6.93 -4.95 14.73
C GLU A 128 6.89 -6.45 14.36
N THR A 129 6.31 -6.78 13.20
CA THR A 129 6.12 -8.18 12.78
C THR A 129 7.36 -8.85 12.21
N HIS A 130 8.44 -8.08 12.02
CA HIS A 130 9.75 -8.56 11.53
C HIS A 130 9.69 -9.45 10.28
N LEU A 131 8.77 -9.17 9.35
CA LEU A 131 8.63 -9.92 8.11
C LEU A 131 9.87 -9.80 7.24
N SER A 132 10.27 -10.91 6.62
CA SER A 132 11.29 -10.89 5.58
C SER A 132 10.75 -10.27 4.29
N ASN A 133 11.66 -9.81 3.43
CA ASN A 133 11.31 -9.23 2.12
C ASN A 133 10.42 -10.17 1.27
N LEU A 134 10.58 -11.48 1.40
CA LEU A 134 9.75 -12.45 0.70
C LEU A 134 8.29 -12.43 1.18
N TYR A 135 8.04 -12.26 2.48
CA TYR A 135 6.68 -12.18 3.02
C TYR A 135 6.03 -10.84 2.70
N ILE A 136 6.79 -9.74 2.77
CA ILE A 136 6.34 -8.42 2.30
C ILE A 136 5.91 -8.50 0.83
N TYR A 137 6.73 -9.14 -0.02
CA TYR A 137 6.41 -9.38 -1.42
C TYR A 137 5.12 -10.19 -1.57
N LYS A 138 4.96 -11.31 -0.85
CA LYS A 138 3.74 -12.14 -0.91
C LYS A 138 2.48 -11.35 -0.55
N LEU A 139 2.51 -10.58 0.55
CA LEU A 139 1.36 -9.77 0.98
C LEU A 139 1.03 -8.70 -0.07
N ALA A 140 2.04 -8.01 -0.61
CA ALA A 140 1.83 -7.02 -1.67
C ALA A 140 1.27 -7.64 -2.96
N VAL A 141 1.72 -8.84 -3.36
CA VAL A 141 1.18 -9.57 -4.51
C VAL A 141 -0.26 -9.99 -4.28
N ILE A 142 -0.59 -10.52 -3.09
CA ILE A 142 -1.98 -10.88 -2.73
C ILE A 142 -2.88 -9.65 -2.80
N ALA A 143 -2.44 -8.51 -2.27
CA ALA A 143 -3.17 -7.26 -2.36
C ALA A 143 -3.37 -6.80 -3.82
N ASN A 144 -2.34 -6.93 -4.66
CA ASN A 144 -2.44 -6.62 -6.08
C ASN A 144 -3.45 -7.53 -6.80
N MET A 145 -3.44 -8.84 -6.50
CA MET A 145 -4.37 -9.81 -7.09
C MET A 145 -5.83 -9.55 -6.72
N LYS A 146 -6.10 -9.04 -5.51
CA LYS A 146 -7.47 -8.64 -5.09
C LYS A 146 -8.02 -7.43 -5.87
N LEU A 147 -7.16 -6.68 -6.56
CA LEU A 147 -7.53 -5.48 -7.32
C LEU A 147 -7.69 -5.74 -8.82
N GLN A 148 -7.37 -6.94 -9.30
CA GLN A 148 -7.54 -7.39 -10.68
C GLN A 148 -8.91 -8.04 -10.86
#